data_AF-A0A2V6Z972-F1
#
_entry.id   AF-A0A2V6Z972-F1
#
_cell.length_a   1.000
_cell.length_b   1.000
_cell.length_c   1.000
_cell.angle_alpha   90.00
_cell.angle_beta   90.00
_cell.angle_gamma   90.00
#
_symmetry.space_group_name_H-M   'P 1'
#
loop_
_entity.id
_entity.type
_entity.pdbx_description
1 polymer ?
#
loop_
_entity_poly.entity_id
_entity_poly.type
_entity_poly.pdbx_seq_one_letter_code
_entity_poly.pdbx_strand_id
1 'polypeptide(L)'
;METAALAGERGAYRLTRPVENLKIPATVQAILAVRIDRLAPEAKRLLQAAAVIGKDVPMPLLLAIADTPEPEVRAELTHLQAAEFLYETRLFPDLEYTFKHALTHEVAYQGLLHDRQRALHARITEAIERLSTERVAEQAERLAHHALRGELWEKAVAYLRQAGLRAMARAANREAVAHLEQALGGLRHLPETRETTELTIDIRIDLRNALHPLGDQARMGDHLHEAEGLAKTLGDQRRLARIDTFLVIQCLVAGDYDEAVRFGREALSIARTLGDRSIEVVATTFLGHTHAARGEFSDAATFLERNVALEGNLRYERFGAAAIQSAFSGANLAEVLSQLGRFDEAIGQAETAVQIAEAA
;
A
#
# COMPACT_ATOMS: atom_id res chain seq x y z
N MET A 1 27.98 -24.66 -27.06
CA MET A 1 27.70 -25.85 -27.91
C MET A 1 26.18 -26.03 -28.04
N GLU A 2 25.47 -25.02 -28.54
CA GLU A 2 24.01 -24.89 -28.36
C GLU A 2 23.15 -25.45 -29.51
N THR A 3 23.77 -25.89 -30.60
CA THR A 3 23.15 -26.64 -31.69
C THR A 3 24.09 -27.79 -32.03
N ALA A 4 23.58 -29.00 -32.24
CA ALA A 4 24.34 -30.18 -32.68
C ALA A 4 24.86 -30.04 -34.14
N ALA A 5 25.22 -28.82 -34.51
CA ALA A 5 25.76 -28.38 -35.78
C ALA A 5 27.29 -28.40 -35.80
N LEU A 6 27.93 -28.61 -34.65
CA LEU A 6 29.37 -28.72 -34.51
C LEU A 6 29.70 -30.04 -33.80
N ALA A 7 30.60 -30.83 -34.39
CA ALA A 7 31.15 -32.05 -33.80
C ALA A 7 32.68 -31.96 -33.78
N GLY A 8 33.32 -32.46 -32.72
CA GLY A 8 34.77 -32.47 -32.58
C GLY A 8 35.22 -32.12 -31.17
N GLU A 9 36.54 -32.08 -31.00
CA GLU A 9 37.19 -31.73 -29.73
C GLU A 9 37.65 -30.27 -29.74
N ARG A 10 38.03 -29.75 -28.57
CA ARG A 10 38.47 -28.36 -28.40
C ARG A 10 39.65 -28.07 -29.33
N GLY A 11 39.44 -27.19 -30.32
CA GLY A 11 40.43 -26.84 -31.35
C GLY A 11 40.23 -27.53 -32.71
N ALA A 12 39.26 -28.46 -32.82
CA ALA A 12 39.02 -29.25 -34.02
C ALA A 12 37.51 -29.46 -34.30
N TYR A 13 36.69 -28.44 -34.09
CA TYR A 13 35.26 -28.51 -34.41
C TYR A 13 35.01 -28.49 -35.91
N ARG A 14 34.12 -29.36 -36.37
CA ARG A 14 33.62 -29.43 -37.75
C ARG A 14 32.13 -29.22 -37.78
N LEU A 15 31.66 -28.51 -38.80
CA LEU A 15 30.25 -28.35 -39.07
C LEU A 15 29.64 -29.68 -39.50
N THR A 16 28.62 -30.15 -38.79
CA THR A 16 27.86 -31.37 -39.15
C THR A 16 26.73 -31.08 -40.14
N ARG A 17 26.49 -29.80 -40.45
CA ARG A 17 25.43 -29.31 -41.35
C ARG A 17 25.90 -28.03 -42.06
N PRO A 18 25.40 -27.73 -43.27
CA PRO A 18 25.72 -26.48 -43.97
C PRO A 18 25.38 -25.25 -43.13
N VAL A 19 26.21 -24.21 -43.20
CA VAL A 19 26.02 -22.97 -42.41
C VAL A 19 24.70 -22.31 -42.75
N GLU A 20 24.24 -22.42 -44.01
CA GLU A 20 22.98 -21.83 -44.47
C GLU A 20 21.74 -22.38 -43.74
N ASN A 21 21.83 -23.57 -43.13
CA ASN A 21 20.74 -24.23 -42.41
C ASN A 21 20.79 -24.01 -40.89
N LEU A 22 21.75 -23.23 -40.40
CA LEU A 22 21.84 -22.85 -38.99
C LEU A 22 20.84 -21.74 -38.69
N LYS A 23 19.66 -22.11 -38.18
CA LYS A 23 18.71 -21.15 -37.60
C LYS A 23 19.27 -20.62 -36.28
N ILE A 24 20.06 -19.55 -36.34
CA ILE A 24 20.49 -18.79 -35.17
C ILE A 24 19.31 -17.88 -34.78
N PRO A 25 18.76 -18.02 -33.56
CA PRO A 25 17.69 -17.14 -33.12
C PRO A 25 18.16 -15.69 -33.08
N ALA A 26 17.31 -14.76 -33.53
CA ALA A 26 17.68 -13.35 -33.70
C ALA A 26 17.95 -12.62 -32.36
N THR A 27 17.53 -13.18 -31.23
CA THR A 27 17.63 -12.55 -29.91
C THR A 27 18.04 -13.55 -28.82
N VAL A 28 18.66 -13.04 -27.75
CA VAL A 28 19.02 -13.83 -26.57
C VAL A 28 17.77 -14.44 -25.93
N GLN A 29 16.65 -13.72 -25.93
CA GLN A 29 15.35 -14.21 -25.45
C GLN A 29 14.91 -15.46 -26.21
N ALA A 30 15.06 -15.48 -27.55
CA ALA A 30 14.69 -16.63 -28.35
C ALA A 30 15.62 -17.84 -28.11
N ILE A 31 16.91 -17.60 -27.83
CA ILE A 31 17.83 -18.67 -27.40
C ILE A 31 17.39 -19.25 -26.05
N LEU A 32 17.06 -18.39 -25.08
CA LEU A 32 16.57 -18.82 -23.75
C LEU A 32 15.25 -19.57 -23.85
N ALA A 33 14.31 -19.11 -24.66
CA ALA A 33 13.03 -19.80 -24.88
C ALA A 33 13.25 -21.21 -25.42
N VAL A 34 14.11 -21.37 -26.44
CA VAL A 34 14.47 -22.69 -26.98
C VAL A 34 15.16 -23.57 -25.93
N ARG A 35 16.02 -23.00 -25.07
CA ARG A 35 16.65 -23.76 -23.99
C ARG A 35 15.62 -24.25 -22.96
N ILE A 36 14.66 -23.41 -22.61
CA ILE A 36 13.56 -23.76 -21.70
C ILE A 36 12.67 -24.83 -22.34
N ASP A 37 12.37 -24.73 -23.64
CA ASP A 37 11.55 -25.70 -24.37
C ASP A 37 12.19 -27.09 -24.51
N ARG A 38 13.51 -27.19 -24.36
CA ARG A 38 14.25 -28.46 -24.36
C ARG A 38 14.29 -29.16 -23.01
N LEU A 39 13.88 -28.49 -21.92
CA LEU A 39 13.78 -29.11 -20.61
C LEU A 39 12.70 -30.20 -20.64
N ALA A 40 12.88 -31.22 -19.79
CA ALA A 40 11.81 -32.17 -19.51
C ALA A 40 10.55 -31.42 -19.03
N PRO A 41 9.34 -31.90 -19.33
CA PRO A 41 8.10 -31.22 -18.94
C PRO A 41 8.04 -30.87 -17.44
N GLU A 42 8.54 -31.75 -16.58
CA GLU A 42 8.61 -31.60 -15.13
C GLU A 42 9.54 -30.45 -14.73
N ALA A 43 10.80 -30.47 -15.21
CA ALA A 43 11.77 -29.41 -15.00
C ALA A 43 11.27 -28.04 -15.51
N LYS A 44 10.65 -28.02 -16.70
CA LYS A 44 10.08 -26.81 -17.28
C LYS A 44 8.97 -26.25 -16.40
N ARG A 45 8.03 -27.10 -15.95
CA ARG A 45 6.95 -26.70 -15.03
C ARG A 45 7.50 -26.12 -13.73
N LEU A 46 8.52 -26.74 -13.15
CA LEU A 46 9.13 -26.27 -11.91
C LEU A 46 9.85 -24.93 -12.09
N LEU A 47 10.62 -24.77 -13.17
CA LEU A 47 11.29 -23.51 -13.50
C LEU A 47 10.29 -22.37 -13.68
N GLN A 48 9.17 -22.64 -14.37
CA GLN A 48 8.12 -21.65 -14.56
C GLN A 48 7.40 -21.32 -13.24
N ALA A 49 7.15 -22.30 -12.37
CA ALA A 49 6.59 -22.05 -11.04
C ALA A 49 7.53 -21.18 -10.18
N ALA A 50 8.83 -21.49 -10.19
CA ALA A 50 9.86 -20.66 -9.56
C ALA A 50 9.87 -19.23 -10.12
N ALA A 51 9.65 -19.07 -11.43
CA ALA A 51 9.60 -17.74 -12.05
C ALA A 51 8.41 -16.90 -11.59
N VAL A 52 7.27 -17.53 -11.26
CA VAL A 52 6.11 -16.83 -10.67
C VAL A 52 6.36 -16.42 -9.22
N ILE A 53 7.14 -17.18 -8.45
CA ILE A 53 7.55 -16.79 -7.08
C ILE A 53 8.37 -15.49 -7.12
N GLY A 54 9.33 -15.41 -8.04
CA GLY A 54 10.15 -14.22 -8.24
C GLY A 54 11.61 -14.56 -8.54
N LYS A 55 12.47 -13.56 -8.40
CA LYS A 55 13.93 -13.73 -8.58
C LYS A 55 14.52 -14.67 -7.53
N ASP A 56 14.14 -14.46 -6.28
CA ASP A 56 14.57 -15.25 -5.13
C ASP A 56 13.45 -16.21 -4.75
N VAL A 57 13.80 -17.49 -4.63
CA VAL A 57 12.87 -18.62 -4.61
C VAL A 57 13.12 -19.44 -3.34
N PRO A 58 12.40 -19.13 -2.24
CA PRO A 58 12.48 -19.91 -1.01
C PRO A 58 11.95 -21.33 -1.24
N MET A 59 12.73 -22.35 -0.84
CA MET A 59 12.36 -23.76 -0.98
C MET A 59 11.01 -24.10 -0.33
N PRO A 60 10.67 -23.61 0.89
CA PRO A 60 9.36 -23.91 1.48
C PRO A 60 8.19 -23.43 0.63
N LEU A 61 8.34 -22.28 -0.03
CA LEU A 61 7.31 -21.72 -0.91
C LEU A 61 7.21 -22.49 -2.23
N LEU A 62 8.35 -22.87 -2.83
CA LEU A 62 8.39 -23.68 -4.04
C LEU A 62 7.73 -25.05 -3.82
N LEU A 63 8.05 -25.73 -2.73
CA LEU A 63 7.43 -27.01 -2.35
C LEU A 63 5.92 -26.88 -2.16
N ALA A 64 5.47 -25.80 -1.51
CA ALA A 64 4.06 -25.55 -1.29
C ALA A 64 3.25 -25.38 -2.58
N ILE A 65 3.89 -24.98 -3.70
CA ILE A 65 3.23 -24.74 -4.99
C ILE A 65 3.61 -25.72 -6.12
N ALA A 66 4.49 -26.69 -5.87
CA ALA A 66 4.94 -27.60 -6.92
C ALA A 66 3.95 -28.73 -7.25
N ASP A 67 2.93 -28.99 -6.40
CA ASP A 67 2.03 -30.17 -6.47
C ASP A 67 2.78 -31.50 -6.70
N THR A 68 4.03 -31.58 -6.24
CA THR A 68 4.94 -32.69 -6.51
C THR A 68 5.66 -33.05 -5.20
N PRO A 69 5.91 -34.34 -4.90
CA PRO A 69 6.65 -34.72 -3.69
C PRO A 69 8.04 -34.08 -3.62
N GLU A 70 8.48 -33.72 -2.41
CA GLU A 70 9.77 -33.06 -2.20
C GLU A 70 10.98 -33.76 -2.86
N PRO A 71 11.12 -35.11 -2.83
CA PRO A 71 12.25 -35.78 -3.48
C PRO A 71 12.32 -35.54 -4.99
N GLU A 72 11.17 -35.49 -5.65
CA GLU A 72 11.07 -35.23 -7.09
C GLU A 72 11.40 -33.76 -7.39
N VAL A 73 10.90 -32.82 -6.57
CA VAL A 73 11.25 -31.39 -6.69
C VAL A 73 12.77 -31.18 -6.57
N ARG A 74 13.43 -31.86 -5.63
CA ARG A 74 14.89 -31.80 -5.44
C ARG A 74 15.65 -32.38 -6.63
N ALA A 75 15.17 -33.48 -7.21
CA ALA A 75 15.76 -34.05 -8.42
C ALA A 75 15.68 -33.06 -9.59
N GLU A 76 14.53 -32.41 -9.79
CA GLU A 76 14.37 -31.41 -10.85
C GLU A 76 15.19 -30.13 -10.59
N LEU A 77 15.34 -29.69 -9.35
CA LEU A 77 16.24 -28.57 -9.02
C LEU A 77 17.69 -28.90 -9.37
N THR A 78 18.12 -30.15 -9.16
CA THR A 78 19.46 -30.62 -9.56
C THR A 78 19.62 -30.54 -11.09
N HIS A 79 18.60 -30.94 -11.86
CA HIS A 79 18.61 -30.79 -13.32
C HIS A 79 18.66 -29.32 -13.75
N LEU A 80 17.88 -28.44 -13.10
CA LEU A 80 17.85 -27.01 -13.39
C LEU A 80 19.16 -26.30 -13.05
N GLN A 81 19.85 -26.72 -11.98
CA GLN A 81 21.21 -26.29 -11.65
C GLN A 81 22.22 -26.73 -12.70
N ALA A 82 22.20 -28.01 -13.09
CA ALA A 82 23.09 -28.55 -14.12
C ALA A 82 22.88 -27.87 -15.49
N ALA A 83 21.64 -27.48 -15.79
CA ALA A 83 21.26 -26.72 -16.98
C ALA A 83 21.45 -25.20 -16.83
N GLU A 84 22.04 -24.74 -15.73
CA GLU A 84 22.41 -23.35 -15.43
C GLU A 84 21.24 -22.35 -15.34
N PHE A 85 20.05 -22.80 -14.93
CA PHE A 85 18.86 -21.96 -14.78
C PHE A 85 18.75 -21.37 -13.36
N LEU A 86 18.86 -22.21 -12.33
CA LEU A 86 18.71 -21.85 -10.92
C LEU A 86 19.96 -22.25 -10.13
N TYR A 87 20.27 -21.51 -9.07
CA TYR A 87 21.41 -21.79 -8.19
C TYR A 87 21.01 -21.60 -6.73
N GLU A 88 21.58 -22.42 -5.85
CA GLU A 88 21.44 -22.25 -4.41
C GLU A 88 22.24 -21.02 -3.96
N THR A 89 21.59 -20.13 -3.20
CA THR A 89 22.20 -18.87 -2.71
C THR A 89 22.30 -18.79 -1.21
N ARG A 90 21.37 -19.41 -0.49
CA ARG A 90 21.29 -19.34 0.97
C ARG A 90 20.82 -20.68 1.53
N LEU A 91 21.44 -21.10 2.62
CA LEU A 91 21.13 -22.34 3.34
C LEU A 91 20.45 -22.09 4.70
N PHE A 92 20.50 -20.85 5.21
CA PHE A 92 19.95 -20.47 6.52
C PHE A 92 19.30 -19.07 6.47
N PRO A 93 18.12 -18.83 7.08
CA PRO A 93 17.32 -19.76 7.88
C PRO A 93 16.64 -20.86 7.06
N ASP A 94 16.37 -20.61 5.77
CA ASP A 94 15.81 -21.58 4.83
C ASP A 94 16.67 -21.68 3.56
N LEU A 95 16.60 -22.84 2.89
CA LEU A 95 17.20 -23.05 1.57
C LEU A 95 16.51 -22.14 0.54
N GLU A 96 17.30 -21.39 -0.22
CA GLU A 96 16.84 -20.46 -1.24
C GLU A 96 17.59 -20.66 -2.55
N TYR A 97 16.85 -20.56 -3.65
CA TYR A 97 17.39 -20.58 -5.01
C TYR A 97 17.22 -19.21 -5.66
N THR A 98 18.09 -18.87 -6.60
CA THR A 98 17.93 -17.67 -7.43
C THR A 98 18.15 -18.01 -8.91
N PHE A 99 17.53 -17.23 -9.79
CA PHE A 99 17.81 -17.30 -11.23
C PHE A 99 19.20 -16.77 -11.54
N LYS A 100 19.96 -17.51 -12.38
CA LYS A 100 21.30 -17.08 -12.82
C LYS A 100 21.30 -15.69 -13.46
N HIS A 101 20.27 -15.43 -14.25
CA HIS A 101 20.12 -14.20 -15.04
C HIS A 101 18.68 -13.71 -14.97
N ALA A 102 18.50 -12.40 -14.81
CA ALA A 102 17.18 -11.76 -14.83
C ALA A 102 16.41 -12.07 -16.13
N LEU A 103 17.11 -12.12 -17.27
CA LEU A 103 16.47 -12.45 -18.55
C LEU A 103 15.92 -13.88 -18.59
N THR A 104 16.57 -14.82 -17.91
CA THR A 104 16.09 -16.21 -17.79
C THR A 104 14.79 -16.27 -16.99
N HIS A 105 14.73 -15.51 -15.88
CA HIS A 105 13.51 -15.34 -15.08
C HIS A 105 12.38 -14.76 -15.93
N GLU A 106 12.64 -13.67 -16.66
CA GLU A 106 11.66 -13.01 -17.52
C GLU A 106 11.11 -13.95 -18.61
N VAL A 107 11.98 -14.65 -19.34
CA VAL A 107 11.55 -15.57 -20.42
C VAL A 107 10.77 -16.76 -19.84
N ALA A 108 11.17 -17.30 -18.68
CA ALA A 108 10.45 -18.38 -18.02
C ALA A 108 9.05 -17.92 -17.56
N TYR A 109 8.95 -16.72 -16.97
CA TYR A 109 7.68 -16.14 -16.52
C TYR A 109 6.74 -15.81 -17.69
N GLN A 110 7.25 -15.12 -18.73
CA GLN A 110 6.47 -14.73 -19.91
C GLN A 110 6.07 -15.91 -20.78
N GLY A 111 6.78 -17.04 -20.71
CA GLY A 111 6.42 -18.27 -21.42
C GLY A 111 5.20 -19.01 -20.86
N LEU A 112 4.64 -18.56 -19.73
CA LEU A 112 3.40 -19.10 -19.17
C LEU A 112 2.16 -18.46 -19.81
N LEU A 113 1.13 -19.28 -20.04
CA LEU A 113 -0.21 -18.77 -20.36
C LEU A 113 -0.79 -17.98 -19.18
N HIS A 114 -1.59 -16.97 -19.48
CA HIS A 114 -2.19 -16.07 -18.49
C HIS A 114 -2.93 -16.81 -17.36
N ASP A 115 -3.79 -17.78 -17.71
CA ASP A 115 -4.54 -18.56 -16.72
C ASP A 115 -3.63 -19.36 -15.77
N ARG A 116 -2.48 -19.82 -16.27
CA ARG A 116 -1.50 -20.55 -15.46
C ARG A 116 -0.73 -19.61 -14.54
N GLN A 117 -0.37 -18.41 -15.00
CA GLN A 117 0.21 -17.37 -14.15
C GLN A 117 -0.75 -17.02 -13.01
N ARG A 118 -2.02 -16.74 -13.34
CA ARG A 118 -3.07 -16.44 -12.35
C ARG A 118 -3.19 -17.55 -11.30
N ALA A 119 -3.33 -18.80 -11.73
CA ALA A 119 -3.45 -19.94 -10.82
C ALA A 119 -2.22 -20.11 -9.90
N LEU A 120 -1.01 -19.90 -10.42
CA LEU A 120 0.21 -19.96 -9.61
C LEU A 120 0.29 -18.80 -8.61
N HIS A 121 -0.03 -17.58 -9.03
CA HIS A 121 -0.09 -16.41 -8.13
C HIS A 121 -1.11 -16.60 -7.00
N ALA A 122 -2.30 -17.16 -7.29
CA ALA A 122 -3.29 -17.48 -6.27
C ALA A 122 -2.75 -18.49 -5.24
N ARG A 123 -2.13 -19.58 -5.72
CA ARG A 123 -1.52 -20.61 -4.85
C ARG A 123 -0.34 -20.09 -4.03
N ILE A 124 0.47 -19.20 -4.58
CA ILE A 124 1.55 -18.53 -3.85
C ILE A 124 0.98 -17.70 -2.71
N THR A 125 -0.12 -16.98 -2.95
CA THR A 125 -0.79 -16.18 -1.91
C THR A 125 -1.20 -17.06 -0.73
N GLU A 126 -1.89 -18.17 -1.00
CA GLU A 126 -2.31 -19.15 0.02
C GLU A 126 -1.12 -19.80 0.73
N ALA A 127 -0.05 -20.10 -0.01
CA ALA A 127 1.17 -20.66 0.57
C ALA A 127 1.86 -19.68 1.51
N ILE A 128 1.97 -18.39 1.14
CA ILE A 128 2.56 -17.36 2.00
C ILE A 128 1.74 -17.20 3.28
N GLU A 129 0.41 -17.14 3.19
CA GLU A 129 -0.48 -17.05 4.35
C GLU A 129 -0.26 -18.20 5.33
N ARG A 130 -0.20 -19.44 4.82
CA ARG A 130 -0.01 -20.65 5.62
C ARG A 130 1.38 -20.74 6.25
N LEU A 131 2.42 -20.33 5.53
CA LEU A 131 3.81 -20.40 6.02
C LEU A 131 4.16 -19.25 6.97
N SER A 132 3.38 -18.17 6.99
CA SER A 132 3.73 -16.91 7.65
C SER A 132 2.68 -16.46 8.66
N THR A 133 1.95 -17.36 9.30
CA THR A 133 0.78 -17.06 10.16
C THR A 133 0.99 -15.93 11.17
N GLU A 134 2.18 -15.80 11.78
CA GLU A 134 2.50 -14.71 12.74
C GLU A 134 3.13 -13.47 12.09
N ARG A 135 3.55 -13.56 10.83
CA ARG A 135 4.27 -12.52 10.07
C ARG A 135 3.58 -12.13 8.77
N VAL A 136 2.28 -12.45 8.61
CA VAL A 136 1.48 -12.09 7.42
C VAL A 136 1.54 -10.58 7.19
N ALA A 137 1.43 -9.81 8.28
CA ALA A 137 1.50 -8.36 8.20
C ALA A 137 2.81 -7.84 7.64
N GLU A 138 3.93 -8.53 7.90
CA GLU A 138 5.24 -8.16 7.40
C GLU A 138 5.38 -8.38 5.89
N GLN A 139 4.58 -9.30 5.32
CA GLN A 139 4.60 -9.70 3.92
C GLN A 139 3.48 -9.08 3.07
N ALA A 140 2.78 -8.08 3.60
CA ALA A 140 1.64 -7.44 2.93
C ALA A 140 1.91 -7.06 1.47
N GLU A 141 3.09 -6.52 1.13
CA GLU A 141 3.46 -6.15 -0.25
C GLU A 141 3.58 -7.37 -1.18
N ARG A 142 4.22 -8.45 -0.72
CA ARG A 142 4.34 -9.69 -1.50
C ARG A 142 2.97 -10.34 -1.69
N LEU A 143 2.18 -10.39 -0.62
CA LEU A 143 0.81 -10.91 -0.65
C LEU A 143 -0.07 -10.08 -1.59
N ALA A 144 0.01 -8.75 -1.54
CA ALA A 144 -0.70 -7.85 -2.44
C ALA A 144 -0.32 -8.12 -3.91
N HIS A 145 0.98 -8.25 -4.20
CA HIS A 145 1.47 -8.54 -5.55
C HIS A 145 0.89 -9.85 -6.11
N HIS A 146 1.00 -10.95 -5.36
CA HIS A 146 0.50 -12.25 -5.81
C HIS A 146 -1.03 -12.31 -5.80
N ALA A 147 -1.72 -11.72 -4.82
CA ALA A 147 -3.18 -11.70 -4.79
C ALA A 147 -3.75 -10.92 -5.98
N LEU A 148 -3.15 -9.78 -6.32
CA LEU A 148 -3.58 -8.96 -7.46
C LEU A 148 -3.39 -9.71 -8.79
N ARG A 149 -2.21 -10.29 -9.02
CA ARG A 149 -1.91 -11.08 -10.23
C ARG A 149 -2.67 -12.42 -10.28
N GLY A 150 -3.07 -12.92 -9.13
CA GLY A 150 -3.92 -14.10 -8.97
C GLY A 150 -5.40 -13.81 -9.12
N GLU A 151 -5.80 -12.54 -9.32
CA GLU A 151 -7.19 -12.07 -9.37
C GLU A 151 -8.00 -12.47 -8.11
N LEU A 152 -7.32 -12.58 -6.96
CA LEU A 152 -7.94 -12.81 -5.66
C LEU A 152 -8.41 -11.47 -5.09
N TRP A 153 -9.39 -10.84 -5.73
CA TRP A 153 -9.73 -9.43 -5.55
C TRP A 153 -9.96 -9.00 -4.10
N GLU A 154 -10.71 -9.78 -3.31
CA GLU A 154 -10.95 -9.48 -1.89
C GLU A 154 -9.64 -9.43 -1.08
N LYS A 155 -8.80 -10.45 -1.24
CA LYS A 155 -7.47 -10.52 -0.60
C LYS A 155 -6.54 -9.43 -1.14
N ALA A 156 -6.57 -9.17 -2.44
CA ALA A 156 -5.74 -8.16 -3.09
C ALA A 156 -6.03 -6.77 -2.52
N VAL A 157 -7.31 -6.38 -2.42
CA VAL A 157 -7.72 -5.09 -1.84
C VAL A 157 -7.27 -5.00 -0.38
N ALA A 158 -7.47 -6.05 0.41
CA ALA A 158 -7.06 -6.07 1.81
C ALA A 158 -5.53 -5.89 1.98
N TYR A 159 -4.73 -6.67 1.25
CA TYR A 159 -3.27 -6.61 1.33
C TYR A 159 -2.70 -5.32 0.73
N LEU A 160 -3.28 -4.80 -0.35
CA LEU A 160 -2.89 -3.52 -0.94
C LEU A 160 -3.16 -2.36 0.02
N ARG A 161 -4.32 -2.34 0.68
CA ARG A 161 -4.62 -1.34 1.71
C ARG A 161 -3.62 -1.44 2.87
N GLN A 162 -3.32 -2.65 3.33
CA GLN A 162 -2.35 -2.87 4.39
C GLN A 162 -0.93 -2.41 3.99
N ALA A 163 -0.48 -2.74 2.78
CA ALA A 163 0.80 -2.29 2.25
C ALA A 163 0.85 -0.76 2.16
N GLY A 164 -0.24 -0.13 1.69
CA GLY A 164 -0.37 1.33 1.65
C GLY A 164 -0.25 1.98 3.02
N LEU A 165 -0.97 1.49 4.02
CA LEU A 165 -0.90 2.00 5.40
C LEU A 165 0.50 1.81 6.03
N ARG A 166 1.20 0.70 5.75
CA ARG A 166 2.58 0.49 6.21
C ARG A 166 3.58 1.42 5.53
N ALA A 167 3.40 1.66 4.24
CA ALA A 167 4.21 2.63 3.50
C ALA A 167 4.02 4.05 4.07
N MET A 168 2.78 4.46 4.38
CA MET A 168 2.50 5.73 5.05
C MET A 168 3.18 5.82 6.42
N ALA A 169 3.13 4.76 7.22
CA ALA A 169 3.78 4.74 8.55
C ALA A 169 5.31 4.91 8.48
N ARG A 170 5.92 4.64 7.31
CA ARG A 170 7.35 4.85 7.03
C ARG A 170 7.63 6.12 6.21
N ALA A 171 6.62 6.97 6.01
CA ALA A 171 6.65 8.17 5.15
C ALA A 171 6.96 7.90 3.65
N ALA A 172 6.82 6.65 3.18
CA ALA A 172 6.91 6.28 1.78
C ALA A 172 5.59 6.61 1.03
N ASN A 173 5.20 7.88 1.04
CA ASN A 173 3.87 8.32 0.63
C ASN A 173 3.56 8.06 -0.86
N ARG A 174 4.55 8.10 -1.75
CA ARG A 174 4.35 7.75 -3.17
C ARG A 174 4.02 6.28 -3.36
N GLU A 175 4.69 5.40 -2.61
CA GLU A 175 4.42 3.95 -2.62
C GLU A 175 3.05 3.66 -2.02
N ALA A 176 2.68 4.37 -0.94
CA ALA A 176 1.36 4.26 -0.34
C ALA A 176 0.24 4.59 -1.34
N VAL A 177 0.37 5.71 -2.05
CA VAL A 177 -0.58 6.11 -3.11
C VAL A 177 -0.70 5.02 -4.16
N ALA A 178 0.43 4.49 -4.67
CA ALA A 178 0.41 3.44 -5.69
C ALA A 178 -0.33 2.18 -5.22
N HIS A 179 -0.11 1.73 -3.98
CA HIS A 179 -0.83 0.58 -3.43
C HIS A 179 -2.33 0.85 -3.25
N LEU A 180 -2.71 2.01 -2.72
CA LEU A 180 -4.11 2.34 -2.48
C LEU A 180 -4.90 2.57 -3.78
N GLU A 181 -4.26 3.13 -4.83
CA GLU A 181 -4.87 3.22 -6.16
C GLU A 181 -5.09 1.85 -6.79
N GLN A 182 -4.14 0.92 -6.63
CA GLN A 182 -4.32 -0.47 -7.03
C GLN A 182 -5.47 -1.12 -6.25
N ALA A 183 -5.64 -0.80 -4.97
CA ALA A 183 -6.75 -1.30 -4.17
C ALA A 183 -8.11 -0.78 -4.67
N LEU A 184 -8.21 0.50 -5.04
CA LEU A 184 -9.39 1.05 -5.72
C LEU A 184 -9.66 0.37 -7.07
N GLY A 185 -8.61 0.04 -7.83
CA GLY A 185 -8.72 -0.76 -9.05
C GLY A 185 -9.30 -2.15 -8.77
N GLY A 186 -8.80 -2.84 -7.74
CA GLY A 186 -9.28 -4.15 -7.32
C GLY A 186 -10.75 -4.15 -6.87
N LEU A 187 -11.21 -3.09 -6.20
CA LEU A 187 -12.61 -2.94 -5.77
C LEU A 187 -13.61 -2.97 -6.92
N ARG A 188 -13.22 -2.51 -8.13
CA ARG A 188 -14.09 -2.53 -9.32
C ARG A 188 -14.43 -3.95 -9.80
N HIS A 189 -13.70 -4.95 -9.35
CA HIS A 189 -13.95 -6.36 -9.67
C HIS A 189 -14.83 -7.07 -8.62
N LEU A 190 -15.11 -6.42 -7.50
CA LEU A 190 -15.97 -6.96 -6.44
C LEU A 190 -17.43 -6.54 -6.65
N PRO A 191 -18.40 -7.33 -6.17
CA PRO A 191 -19.80 -6.91 -6.17
C PRO A 191 -19.99 -5.59 -5.42
N GLU A 192 -20.84 -4.72 -5.96
CA GLU A 192 -21.27 -3.51 -5.28
C GLU A 192 -22.20 -3.88 -4.11
N THR A 193 -21.67 -3.81 -2.91
CA THR A 193 -22.38 -4.01 -1.65
C THR A 193 -22.15 -2.81 -0.76
N ARG A 194 -22.92 -2.71 0.33
CA ARG A 194 -22.67 -1.70 1.35
C ARG A 194 -21.22 -1.79 1.87
N GLU A 195 -20.75 -3.00 2.15
CA GLU A 195 -19.39 -3.23 2.67
C GLU A 195 -18.29 -2.81 1.69
N THR A 196 -18.41 -3.12 0.39
CA THR A 196 -17.42 -2.71 -0.61
C THR A 196 -17.46 -1.20 -0.87
N THR A 197 -18.64 -0.58 -0.75
CA THR A 197 -18.78 0.89 -0.83
C THR A 197 -18.16 1.58 0.39
N GLU A 198 -18.40 1.07 1.59
CA GLU A 198 -17.77 1.55 2.82
C GLU A 198 -16.24 1.43 2.75
N LEU A 199 -15.71 0.31 2.24
CA LEU A 199 -14.28 0.14 2.03
C LEU A 199 -13.72 1.09 0.96
N THR A 200 -14.49 1.40 -0.08
CA THR A 200 -14.12 2.40 -1.10
C THR A 200 -13.94 3.78 -0.47
N ILE A 201 -14.86 4.19 0.41
CA ILE A 201 -14.76 5.45 1.16
C ILE A 201 -13.49 5.45 2.03
N ASP A 202 -13.26 4.36 2.77
CA ASP A 202 -12.12 4.25 3.68
C ASP A 202 -10.78 4.34 2.92
N ILE A 203 -10.65 3.66 1.77
CA ILE A 203 -9.43 3.71 0.94
C ILE A 203 -9.22 5.11 0.33
N ARG A 204 -10.29 5.84 -0.01
CA ARG A 204 -10.19 7.23 -0.46
C ARG A 204 -9.72 8.17 0.64
N ILE A 205 -10.18 7.96 1.87
CA ILE A 205 -9.67 8.68 3.05
C ILE A 205 -8.19 8.35 3.29
N ASP A 206 -7.77 7.10 3.11
CA ASP A 206 -6.37 6.68 3.21
C ASP A 206 -5.51 7.32 2.09
N LEU A 207 -6.01 7.38 0.86
CA LEU A 207 -5.36 8.09 -0.26
C LEU A 207 -5.16 9.56 0.06
N ARG A 208 -6.19 10.22 0.60
CA ARG A 208 -6.09 11.61 1.05
C ARG A 208 -4.95 11.80 2.07
N ASN A 209 -4.86 10.92 3.06
CA ASN A 209 -3.79 10.97 4.05
C ASN A 209 -2.40 10.80 3.40
N ALA A 210 -2.27 9.91 2.42
CA ALA A 210 -1.00 9.68 1.71
C ALA A 210 -0.62 10.83 0.76
N LEU A 211 -1.61 11.49 0.14
CA LEU A 211 -1.41 12.62 -0.76
C LEU A 211 -1.08 13.93 -0.03
N HIS A 212 -1.60 14.13 1.17
CA HIS A 212 -1.39 15.32 1.97
C HIS A 212 0.09 15.73 2.13
N PRO A 213 1.02 14.86 2.57
CA PRO A 213 2.45 15.20 2.67
C PRO A 213 3.13 15.38 1.30
N LEU A 214 2.51 14.95 0.20
CA LEU A 214 3.00 15.18 -1.16
C LEU A 214 2.54 16.54 -1.71
N GLY A 215 1.63 17.23 -1.04
CA GLY A 215 1.09 18.52 -1.47
C GLY A 215 0.16 18.44 -2.68
N ASP A 216 -0.31 17.24 -3.05
CA ASP A 216 -1.14 17.00 -4.23
C ASP A 216 -2.62 17.35 -3.96
N GLN A 217 -2.89 18.65 -3.85
CA GLN A 217 -4.20 19.18 -3.42
C GLN A 217 -5.34 18.80 -4.35
N ALA A 218 -5.08 18.73 -5.66
CA ALA A 218 -6.11 18.43 -6.67
C ALA A 218 -6.64 17.00 -6.48
N ARG A 219 -5.75 16.00 -6.52
CA ARG A 219 -6.15 14.58 -6.32
C ARG A 219 -6.71 14.34 -4.93
N MET A 220 -6.23 15.10 -3.95
CA MET A 220 -6.77 15.07 -2.60
C MET A 220 -8.24 15.48 -2.56
N GLY A 221 -8.58 16.57 -3.23
CA GLY A 221 -9.95 17.06 -3.37
C GLY A 221 -10.85 16.06 -4.10
N ASP A 222 -10.39 15.50 -5.22
CA ASP A 222 -11.16 14.53 -6.01
C ASP A 222 -11.57 13.32 -5.14
N HIS A 223 -10.62 12.74 -4.40
CA HIS A 223 -10.91 11.59 -3.54
C HIS A 223 -11.87 11.92 -2.39
N LEU A 224 -11.78 13.11 -1.79
CA LEU A 224 -12.68 13.53 -0.72
C LEU A 224 -14.11 13.76 -1.23
N HIS A 225 -14.29 14.44 -2.36
CA HIS A 225 -15.63 14.68 -2.93
C HIS A 225 -16.29 13.38 -3.39
N GLU A 226 -15.53 12.46 -4.01
CA GLU A 226 -16.07 11.14 -4.36
C GLU A 226 -16.46 10.34 -3.10
N ALA A 227 -15.63 10.38 -2.04
CA ALA A 227 -15.94 9.73 -0.77
C ALA A 227 -17.18 10.34 -0.09
N GLU A 228 -17.33 11.66 -0.15
CA GLU A 228 -18.48 12.40 0.39
C GLU A 228 -19.79 11.96 -0.31
N GLY A 229 -19.79 11.90 -1.64
CA GLY A 229 -20.93 11.44 -2.42
C GLY A 229 -21.36 10.02 -2.08
N LEU A 230 -20.39 9.11 -1.89
CA LEU A 230 -20.66 7.74 -1.46
C LEU A 230 -21.21 7.68 -0.03
N ALA A 231 -20.61 8.42 0.91
CA ALA A 231 -21.08 8.47 2.30
C ALA A 231 -22.51 9.02 2.42
N LYS A 232 -22.83 10.06 1.64
CA LYS A 232 -24.20 10.61 1.53
C LYS A 232 -25.18 9.58 0.99
N THR A 233 -24.80 8.86 -0.09
CA THR A 233 -25.64 7.81 -0.69
C THR A 233 -25.92 6.67 0.28
N LEU A 234 -24.92 6.27 1.07
CA LEU A 234 -25.07 5.22 2.09
C LEU A 234 -25.83 5.67 3.36
N GLY A 235 -26.01 6.99 3.55
CA GLY A 235 -26.47 7.57 4.81
C GLY A 235 -25.48 7.36 5.97
N ASP A 236 -24.19 7.14 5.68
CA ASP A 236 -23.17 6.93 6.70
C ASP A 236 -22.69 8.28 7.25
N GLN A 237 -23.41 8.74 8.27
CA GLN A 237 -23.14 10.00 8.96
C GLN A 237 -21.73 10.04 9.58
N ARG A 238 -21.23 8.92 10.09
CA ARG A 238 -19.91 8.88 10.74
C ARG A 238 -18.80 9.12 9.73
N ARG A 239 -18.84 8.44 8.57
CA ARG A 239 -17.86 8.66 7.49
C ARG A 239 -17.99 10.05 6.89
N LEU A 240 -19.23 10.53 6.69
CA LEU A 240 -19.49 11.88 6.19
C LEU A 240 -18.83 12.95 7.08
N ALA A 241 -19.11 12.92 8.39
CA ALA A 241 -18.54 13.90 9.32
C ALA A 241 -17.01 13.84 9.37
N ARG A 242 -16.41 12.65 9.23
CA ARG A 242 -14.96 12.51 9.13
C ARG A 242 -14.41 13.13 7.84
N ILE A 243 -15.08 12.93 6.71
CA ILE A 243 -14.71 13.55 5.42
C ILE A 243 -14.81 15.08 5.53
N ASP A 244 -15.89 15.59 6.13
CA ASP A 244 -16.11 17.01 6.34
C ASP A 244 -14.94 17.65 7.11
N THR A 245 -14.41 16.99 8.16
CA THR A 245 -13.23 17.52 8.88
C THR A 245 -12.00 17.71 7.99
N PHE A 246 -11.84 16.90 6.94
CA PHE A 246 -10.75 17.07 5.98
C PHE A 246 -11.04 18.14 4.93
N LEU A 247 -12.30 18.29 4.52
CA LEU A 247 -12.75 19.37 3.63
C LEU A 247 -12.55 20.74 4.30
N VAL A 248 -12.75 20.86 5.62
CA VAL A 248 -12.42 22.10 6.36
C VAL A 248 -10.96 22.52 6.14
N ILE A 249 -10.02 21.58 6.21
CA ILE A 249 -8.59 21.85 6.01
C ILE A 249 -8.33 22.34 4.57
N GLN A 250 -8.98 21.73 3.58
CA GLN A 250 -8.82 22.14 2.18
C GLN A 250 -9.35 23.56 1.95
N CYS A 251 -10.54 23.86 2.46
CA CYS A 251 -11.13 25.19 2.38
C CYS A 251 -10.26 26.24 3.08
N LEU A 252 -9.65 25.90 4.24
CA LEU A 252 -8.72 26.79 4.93
C LEU A 252 -7.49 27.14 4.09
N VAL A 253 -6.92 26.16 3.39
CA VAL A 253 -5.77 26.38 2.49
C VAL A 253 -6.17 27.19 1.26
N ALA A 254 -7.39 26.99 0.75
CA ALA A 254 -7.93 27.74 -0.37
C ALA A 254 -8.36 29.17 -0.02
N GLY A 255 -8.56 29.47 1.28
CA GLY A 255 -9.11 30.75 1.75
C GLY A 255 -10.64 30.81 1.74
N ASP A 256 -11.31 29.69 1.46
CA ASP A 256 -12.77 29.57 1.41
C ASP A 256 -13.36 29.37 2.82
N TYR A 257 -13.17 30.37 3.69
CA TYR A 257 -13.47 30.24 5.12
C TYR A 257 -14.95 30.00 5.44
N ASP A 258 -15.87 30.48 4.60
CA ASP A 258 -17.31 30.24 4.80
C ASP A 258 -17.68 28.77 4.61
N GLU A 259 -17.12 28.11 3.59
CA GLU A 259 -17.30 26.68 3.39
C GLU A 259 -16.60 25.86 4.48
N ALA A 260 -15.41 26.29 4.92
CA ALA A 260 -14.74 25.69 6.08
C ALA A 260 -15.62 25.72 7.35
N VAL A 261 -16.29 26.85 7.63
CA VAL A 261 -17.25 26.93 8.75
C VAL A 261 -18.44 26.01 8.54
N ARG A 262 -19.00 25.94 7.31
CA ARG A 262 -20.13 25.08 6.99
C ARG A 262 -19.81 23.61 7.26
N PHE A 263 -18.75 23.08 6.64
CA PHE A 263 -18.29 21.70 6.86
C PHE A 263 -17.97 21.43 8.33
N GLY A 264 -17.27 22.35 9.01
CA GLY A 264 -16.91 22.16 10.42
C GLY A 264 -18.13 22.08 11.34
N ARG A 265 -19.18 22.89 11.08
CA ARG A 265 -20.44 22.85 11.86
C ARG A 265 -21.25 21.59 11.59
N GLU A 266 -21.31 21.15 10.33
CA GLU A 266 -21.97 19.88 9.96
C GLU A 266 -21.28 18.69 10.66
N ALA A 267 -19.95 18.60 10.54
CA ALA A 267 -19.16 17.58 11.22
C ALA A 267 -19.37 17.57 12.74
N LEU A 268 -19.35 18.74 13.37
CA LEU A 268 -19.57 18.88 14.81
C LEU A 268 -20.99 18.48 15.23
N SER A 269 -22.00 18.83 14.44
CA SER A 269 -23.40 18.47 14.69
C SER A 269 -23.61 16.95 14.62
N ILE A 270 -23.03 16.31 13.60
CA ILE A 270 -23.08 14.86 13.44
C ILE A 270 -22.33 14.18 14.58
N ALA A 271 -21.11 14.63 14.91
CA ALA A 271 -20.30 14.07 15.98
C ALA A 271 -21.04 14.06 17.32
N ARG A 272 -21.73 15.16 17.65
CA ARG A 272 -22.55 15.26 18.87
C ARG A 272 -23.74 14.32 18.86
N THR A 273 -24.44 14.21 17.73
CA THR A 273 -25.56 13.26 17.57
C THR A 273 -25.11 11.82 17.75
N LEU A 274 -23.92 11.46 17.25
CA LEU A 274 -23.36 10.12 17.33
C LEU A 274 -22.59 9.84 18.63
N GLY A 275 -22.32 10.87 19.44
CA GLY A 275 -21.38 10.77 20.57
C GLY A 275 -19.95 10.45 20.17
N ASP A 276 -19.53 10.78 18.95
CA ASP A 276 -18.19 10.51 18.45
C ASP A 276 -17.21 11.59 18.88
N ARG A 277 -16.52 11.33 20.00
CA ARG A 277 -15.60 12.29 20.60
C ARG A 277 -14.42 12.64 19.69
N SER A 278 -13.97 11.70 18.87
CA SER A 278 -12.82 11.91 17.97
C SER A 278 -13.15 12.95 16.91
N ILE A 279 -14.28 12.79 16.22
CA ILE A 279 -14.73 13.77 15.23
C ILE A 279 -15.07 15.11 15.91
N GLU A 280 -15.68 15.08 17.10
CA GLU A 280 -16.04 16.30 17.83
C GLU A 280 -14.81 17.18 18.13
N VAL A 281 -13.74 16.57 18.64
CA VAL A 281 -12.50 17.29 18.97
C VAL A 281 -11.87 17.87 17.70
N VAL A 282 -11.74 17.07 16.64
CA VAL A 282 -11.11 17.50 15.38
C VAL A 282 -11.93 18.62 14.70
N ALA A 283 -13.25 18.48 14.62
CA ALA A 283 -14.13 19.52 14.07
C ALA A 283 -14.06 20.82 14.88
N THR A 284 -14.02 20.71 16.22
CA THR A 284 -13.88 21.87 17.11
C THR A 284 -12.54 22.58 16.92
N THR A 285 -11.43 21.83 16.78
CA THR A 285 -10.11 22.39 16.49
C THR A 285 -10.15 23.24 15.23
N PHE A 286 -10.65 22.67 14.13
CA PHE A 286 -10.61 23.34 12.84
C PHE A 286 -11.63 24.46 12.71
N LEU A 287 -12.77 24.42 13.41
CA LEU A 287 -13.65 25.57 13.54
C LEU A 287 -12.95 26.73 14.25
N GLY A 288 -12.24 26.45 15.36
CA GLY A 288 -11.46 27.46 16.06
C GLY A 288 -10.40 28.11 15.17
N HIS A 289 -9.64 27.29 14.45
CA HIS A 289 -8.64 27.77 13.48
C HIS A 289 -9.27 28.56 12.32
N THR A 290 -10.43 28.14 11.82
CA THR A 290 -11.16 28.85 10.76
C THR A 290 -11.64 30.22 11.20
N HIS A 291 -12.21 30.33 12.41
CA HIS A 291 -12.62 31.62 12.98
C HIS A 291 -11.41 32.53 13.20
N ALA A 292 -10.27 31.99 13.66
CA ALA A 292 -9.03 32.76 13.80
C ALA A 292 -8.56 33.33 12.45
N ALA A 293 -8.57 32.51 11.39
CA ALA A 293 -8.21 32.93 10.04
C ALA A 293 -9.13 34.01 9.46
N ARG A 294 -10.40 34.05 9.90
CA ARG A 294 -11.36 35.12 9.56
C ARG A 294 -11.20 36.40 10.40
N GLY A 295 -10.32 36.40 11.40
CA GLY A 295 -10.17 37.49 12.37
C GLY A 295 -11.24 37.51 13.47
N GLU A 296 -12.06 36.47 13.57
CA GLU A 296 -13.13 36.32 14.56
C GLU A 296 -12.55 35.72 15.86
N PHE A 297 -11.60 36.45 16.47
CA PHE A 297 -10.75 35.92 17.55
C PHE A 297 -11.53 35.49 18.80
N SER A 298 -12.61 36.17 19.18
CA SER A 298 -13.43 35.77 20.34
C SER A 298 -14.15 34.43 20.11
N ASP A 299 -14.68 34.20 18.90
CA ASP A 299 -15.32 32.94 18.55
C ASP A 299 -14.27 31.83 18.45
N ALA A 300 -13.11 32.12 17.86
CA ALA A 300 -11.98 31.20 17.79
C ALA A 300 -11.56 30.71 19.18
N ALA A 301 -11.39 31.63 20.14
CA ALA A 301 -11.03 31.30 21.51
C ALA A 301 -12.05 30.32 22.14
N THR A 302 -13.35 30.58 21.97
CA THR A 302 -14.43 29.73 22.51
C THR A 302 -14.35 28.29 22.01
N PHE A 303 -14.01 28.09 20.72
CA PHE A 303 -13.84 26.74 20.18
C PHE A 303 -12.56 26.08 20.70
N LEU A 304 -11.43 26.78 20.66
CA LEU A 304 -10.13 26.23 21.04
C LEU A 304 -10.03 25.90 22.55
N GLU A 305 -10.68 26.70 23.41
CA GLU A 305 -10.77 26.49 24.86
C GLU A 305 -11.38 25.12 25.22
N ARG A 306 -12.30 24.60 24.40
CA ARG A 306 -12.92 23.28 24.63
C ARG A 306 -11.93 22.12 24.50
N ASN A 307 -10.93 22.25 23.62
CA ASN A 307 -9.97 21.20 23.34
C ASN A 307 -8.75 21.24 24.26
N VAL A 308 -8.36 22.42 24.75
CA VAL A 308 -7.31 22.53 25.78
C VAL A 308 -7.79 22.04 27.14
N ALA A 309 -9.10 22.02 27.37
CA ALA A 309 -9.74 21.46 28.57
C ALA A 309 -9.84 19.91 28.56
N LEU A 310 -9.25 19.21 27.58
CA LEU A 310 -9.18 17.75 27.59
C LEU A 310 -8.27 17.25 28.73
N GLU A 311 -8.74 16.25 29.47
CA GLU A 311 -8.06 15.71 30.64
C GLU A 311 -7.53 14.27 30.43
N GLY A 312 -6.60 13.85 31.28
CA GLY A 312 -6.04 12.50 31.26
C GLY A 312 -5.37 12.13 29.94
N ASN A 313 -5.57 10.90 29.48
CA ASN A 313 -4.96 10.38 28.25
C ASN A 313 -5.46 11.10 26.98
N LEU A 314 -6.69 11.64 27.00
CA LEU A 314 -7.27 12.36 25.86
C LEU A 314 -6.48 13.61 25.51
N ARG A 315 -5.78 14.20 26.48
CA ARG A 315 -4.90 15.35 26.28
C ARG A 315 -3.69 15.02 25.40
N TYR A 316 -3.28 13.76 25.26
CA TYR A 316 -2.14 13.37 24.42
C TYR A 316 -2.56 12.71 23.10
N GLU A 317 -3.87 12.67 22.84
CA GLU A 317 -4.43 11.92 21.72
C GLU A 317 -4.43 12.75 20.43
N ARG A 318 -4.16 12.08 19.31
CA ARG A 318 -4.17 12.68 17.97
C ARG A 318 -5.54 12.63 17.30
N PHE A 319 -6.48 11.82 17.81
CA PHE A 319 -7.82 11.64 17.25
C PHE A 319 -7.81 11.32 15.74
N GLY A 320 -6.83 10.54 15.29
CA GLY A 320 -6.66 10.18 13.87
C GLY A 320 -6.15 11.31 12.97
N ALA A 321 -5.76 12.47 13.52
CA ALA A 321 -5.10 13.56 12.83
C ALA A 321 -3.57 13.49 12.93
N ALA A 322 -2.87 14.34 12.18
CA ALA A 322 -1.41 14.38 12.16
C ALA A 322 -0.81 14.92 13.48
N ALA A 323 -1.49 15.83 14.17
CA ALA A 323 -1.02 16.47 15.39
C ALA A 323 -1.87 16.10 16.62
N ILE A 324 -1.29 16.22 17.81
CA ILE A 324 -2.01 16.12 19.09
C ILE A 324 -2.95 17.31 19.17
N GLN A 325 -4.25 17.04 19.28
CA GLN A 325 -5.27 18.07 19.03
C GLN A 325 -5.33 19.13 20.13
N SER A 326 -5.09 18.74 21.38
CA SER A 326 -5.00 19.67 22.52
C SER A 326 -3.81 20.63 22.41
N ALA A 327 -2.62 20.11 22.05
CA ALA A 327 -1.41 20.90 21.85
C ALA A 327 -1.57 21.85 20.66
N PHE A 328 -2.09 21.35 19.54
CA PHE A 328 -2.39 22.18 18.38
C PHE A 328 -3.41 23.27 18.71
N SER A 329 -4.49 22.93 19.43
CA SER A 329 -5.50 23.92 19.86
C SER A 329 -4.91 24.96 20.82
N GLY A 330 -4.02 24.56 21.74
CA GLY A 330 -3.35 25.46 22.66
C GLY A 330 -2.41 26.45 21.98
N ALA A 331 -1.66 25.99 20.97
CA ALA A 331 -0.81 26.86 20.16
C ALA A 331 -1.64 27.91 19.39
N ASN A 332 -2.74 27.48 18.75
CA ASN A 332 -3.66 28.40 18.08
C ASN A 332 -4.36 29.35 19.07
N LEU A 333 -4.71 28.86 20.27
CA LEU A 333 -5.33 29.67 21.31
C LEU A 333 -4.38 30.75 21.81
N ALA A 334 -3.09 30.44 21.98
CA ALA A 334 -2.08 31.43 22.34
C ALA A 334 -1.97 32.57 21.30
N GLU A 335 -2.00 32.22 20.02
CA GLU A 335 -2.03 33.22 18.93
C GLU A 335 -3.30 34.09 19.02
N VAL A 336 -4.47 33.46 19.13
CA VAL A 336 -5.76 34.15 19.25
C VAL A 336 -5.82 35.07 20.48
N LEU A 337 -5.35 34.61 21.64
CA LEU A 337 -5.29 35.39 22.87
C LEU A 337 -4.37 36.60 22.74
N SER A 338 -3.26 36.46 22.00
CA SER A 338 -2.35 37.57 21.70
C SER A 338 -3.03 38.66 20.87
N GLN A 339 -3.84 38.27 19.87
CA GLN A 339 -4.63 39.21 19.07
C GLN A 339 -5.72 39.92 19.90
N LEU A 340 -6.20 39.27 20.96
CA LEU A 340 -7.15 39.84 21.93
C LEU A 340 -6.46 40.68 23.03
N GLY A 341 -5.13 40.78 23.03
CA GLY A 341 -4.36 41.49 24.06
C GLY A 341 -4.23 40.76 25.40
N ARG A 342 -4.60 39.48 25.47
CA ARG A 342 -4.53 38.62 26.67
C ARG A 342 -3.17 37.92 26.74
N PHE A 343 -2.09 38.68 26.83
CA PHE A 343 -0.72 38.18 26.64
C PHE A 343 -0.27 37.17 27.70
N ASP A 344 -0.58 37.38 28.97
CA ASP A 344 -0.19 36.45 30.04
C ASP A 344 -0.86 35.08 29.87
N GLU A 345 -2.14 35.08 29.48
CA GLU A 345 -2.88 33.86 29.18
C GLU A 345 -2.35 33.18 27.91
N ALA A 346 -1.98 33.95 26.89
CA ALA A 346 -1.35 33.43 25.69
C ALA A 346 -0.05 32.69 25.97
N ILE A 347 0.84 33.27 26.80
CA ILE A 347 2.10 32.64 27.20
C ILE A 347 1.82 31.33 27.95
N GLY A 348 0.92 31.36 28.93
CA GLY A 348 0.56 30.14 29.67
C GLY A 348 -0.01 29.02 28.80
N GLN A 349 -0.83 29.37 27.79
CA GLN A 349 -1.33 28.39 26.82
C GLN A 349 -0.23 27.83 25.90
N ALA A 350 0.70 28.68 25.44
CA ALA A 350 1.83 28.24 24.62
C ALA A 350 2.74 27.28 25.39
N GLU A 351 3.10 27.60 26.64
CA GLU A 351 3.89 26.73 27.52
C GLU A 351 3.19 25.38 27.75
N THR A 352 1.89 25.42 28.02
CA THR A 352 1.06 24.23 28.20
C THR A 352 1.04 23.35 26.95
N ALA A 353 0.93 23.95 25.76
CA ALA A 353 0.94 23.23 24.49
C ALA A 353 2.29 22.55 24.22
N VAL A 354 3.41 23.22 24.53
CA VAL A 354 4.76 22.64 24.42
C VAL A 354 4.91 21.45 25.37
N GLN A 355 4.50 21.58 26.63
CA GLN A 355 4.57 20.48 27.60
C GLN A 355 3.78 19.24 27.15
N ILE A 356 2.60 19.42 26.53
CA ILE A 356 1.83 18.30 25.97
C ILE A 356 2.60 17.61 24.85
N ALA A 357 3.18 18.41 23.95
CA ALA A 357 3.90 17.90 22.79
C ALA A 357 5.20 17.17 23.18
N GLU A 358 5.89 17.60 24.25
CA GLU A 358 7.10 16.94 24.76
C GLU A 358 6.80 15.64 25.51
N ALA A 359 5.62 15.52 26.11
CA ALA A 359 5.24 14.35 26.92
C ALA A 359 4.66 13.18 26.11
N ALA A 360 4.42 13.36 24.80
CA ALA A 360 3.76 12.40 23.92
C ALA A 360 4.72 11.84 22.86
#